data_AF-A0A4R9PK75-F1
#
_entry.id   AF-A0A4R9PK75-F1
#
_cell.length_a   1.000
_cell.length_b   1.000
_cell.length_c   1.000
_cell.angle_alpha   90.00
_cell.angle_beta   90.00
_cell.angle_gamma   90.00
#
_symmetry.space_group_name_H-M   'P 1'
#
loop_
_entity.id
_entity.type
_entity.pdbx_description
1 polymer ?
#
loop_
_entity_poly.entity_id
_entity_poly.type
_entity_poly.pdbx_seq_one_letter_code
_entity_poly.pdbx_strand_id
1 'polypeptide(L)'
;MVELERPQRLQIMLTEEELAALENWRFEKRMPSRSAAVRELLRRGLASDGFLTAGAGVKSQDFGVLASERASGENPDRSKA
;
A
#
# COMPACT_ATOMS: atom_id res chain seq x y z
N MET A 1 -6.20 -30.63 -8.60
CA MET A 1 -5.22 -30.51 -7.51
C MET A 1 -4.97 -29.04 -7.31
N VAL A 2 -5.36 -28.47 -6.17
CA VAL A 2 -5.03 -27.07 -5.87
C VAL A 2 -3.56 -27.07 -5.50
N GLU A 3 -2.73 -26.54 -6.40
CA GLU A 3 -1.32 -26.28 -6.13
C GLU A 3 -1.28 -25.41 -4.86
N LEU A 4 -0.73 -25.93 -3.76
CA LEU A 4 -0.54 -25.13 -2.56
C LEU A 4 0.49 -24.06 -2.91
N GLU A 5 0.00 -22.91 -3.38
CA GLU A 5 0.82 -21.75 -3.68
C GLU A 5 1.71 -21.48 -2.47
N ARG A 6 3.02 -21.53 -2.67
CA ARG A 6 3.98 -21.36 -1.59
C ARG A 6 3.84 -19.95 -1.04
N PRO A 7 3.45 -19.77 0.23
CA PRO A 7 3.30 -18.44 0.78
C PRO A 7 4.67 -17.74 0.82
N GLN A 8 4.76 -16.58 0.18
CA GLN A 8 5.96 -15.73 0.23
C GLN A 8 5.89 -14.82 1.47
N ARG A 9 7.03 -14.65 2.16
CA ARG A 9 7.13 -13.77 3.33
C ARG A 9 7.40 -12.34 2.89
N LEU A 10 6.46 -11.45 3.20
CA LEU A 10 6.62 -10.00 3.00
C LEU A 10 6.97 -9.35 4.34
N GLN A 11 8.05 -8.56 4.37
CA GLN A 11 8.36 -7.65 5.47
C GLN A 11 7.91 -6.24 5.07
N ILE A 12 7.20 -5.56 5.97
CA ILE A 12 6.76 -4.17 5.80
C ILE A 12 7.08 -3.39 7.07
N MET A 13 7.45 -2.12 6.90
CA MET A 13 7.60 -1.19 8.00
C MET A 13 6.28 -0.44 8.18
N LEU A 14 5.81 -0.37 9.42
CA LEU A 14 4.60 0.35 9.80
C LEU A 14 4.94 1.28 10.96
N THR A 15 4.25 2.41 11.03
CA THR A 15 4.28 3.25 12.23
C THR A 15 3.56 2.54 13.38
N GLU A 16 3.73 3.05 14.60
CA GLU A 16 3.04 2.52 15.78
C GLU A 16 1.51 2.65 15.65
N GLU A 17 1.04 3.76 15.09
CA GLU A 17 -0.38 4.04 14.85
C GLU A 17 -0.98 3.05 13.84
N GLU A 18 -0.28 2.79 12.74
CA GLU A 18 -0.71 1.82 11.72
C GLU A 18 -0.76 0.39 12.27
N LEU A 19 0.25 0.01 13.07
CA LEU A 19 0.29 -1.29 13.73
C LEU A 19 -0.87 -1.45 14.73
N ALA A 20 -1.17 -0.41 15.51
CA ALA A 20 -2.29 -0.41 16.44
C ALA A 20 -3.64 -0.50 15.71
N ALA A 21 -3.83 0.25 14.62
CA ALA A 21 -5.02 0.18 13.79
C ALA A 21 -5.23 -1.24 13.22
N LEU A 22 -4.16 -1.89 12.74
CA LEU A 22 -4.20 -3.26 12.24
C LEU A 22 -4.59 -4.26 13.34
N GLU A 23 -4.03 -4.13 14.55
CA GLU A 23 -4.37 -5.02 15.66
C GLU A 23 -5.82 -4.83 16.12
N ASN A 24 -6.28 -3.58 16.27
CA ASN A 24 -7.67 -3.28 16.64
C ASN A 24 -8.66 -3.91 15.64
N TRP A 25 -8.42 -3.70 14.34
CA TRP A 25 -9.24 -4.29 13.30
C TRP A 25 -9.19 -5.83 13.29
N ARG A 26 -8.02 -6.42 13.56
CA ARG A 26 -7.88 -7.88 13.73
C ARG A 26 -8.78 -8.40 14.85
N PHE A 27 -8.83 -7.71 15.99
CA PHE A 27 -9.68 -8.09 17.12
C PHE A 27 -11.17 -7.90 16.80
N GLU A 28 -11.56 -6.77 16.21
CA GLU A 28 -12.94 -6.49 15.81
C GLU A 28 -13.49 -7.54 14.83
N LYS A 29 -12.67 -7.96 13.87
CA LYS A 29 -13.02 -8.98 12.87
C LYS A 29 -12.73 -10.41 13.33
N ARG A 30 -12.31 -10.59 14.60
CA ARG A 30 -12.00 -11.89 15.23
C ARG A 30 -11.04 -12.74 14.41
N MET A 31 -10.02 -12.12 13.85
CA MET A 31 -9.08 -12.79 12.98
C MET A 31 -8.00 -13.53 13.78
N PRO A 32 -7.64 -14.76 13.36
CA PRO A 32 -6.79 -15.65 14.14
C PRO A 32 -5.32 -15.24 14.17
N SER A 33 -4.86 -14.40 13.22
CA SER A 33 -3.48 -13.93 13.17
C SER A 33 -3.34 -12.59 12.46
N ARG A 34 -2.23 -11.89 12.72
CA ARG A 34 -1.87 -10.65 12.01
C ARG A 34 -1.75 -10.87 10.50
N SER A 35 -1.16 -11.98 10.08
CA SER A 35 -1.06 -12.33 8.66
C SER A 35 -2.42 -12.55 8.01
N ALA A 36 -3.40 -13.11 8.75
CA ALA A 36 -4.77 -13.22 8.25
C ALA A 36 -5.40 -11.83 8.06
N ALA A 37 -5.17 -10.91 9.00
CA ALA A 37 -5.64 -9.53 8.88
C ALA A 37 -5.04 -8.79 7.69
N VAL A 38 -3.72 -8.84 7.52
CA VAL A 38 -3.06 -8.20 6.38
C VAL A 38 -3.57 -8.77 5.05
N ARG A 39 -3.75 -10.10 4.94
CA ARG A 39 -4.29 -10.71 3.72
C ARG A 39 -5.72 -10.28 3.43
N GLU A 40 -6.56 -10.14 4.45
CA GLU A 40 -7.94 -9.71 4.28
C GLU A 40 -8.01 -8.22 3.89
N LEU A 41 -7.16 -7.37 4.45
CA LEU A 41 -7.03 -5.98 4.01
C LEU A 41 -6.58 -5.88 2.56
N LEU A 42 -5.57 -6.67 2.16
CA LEU A 42 -5.12 -6.75 0.77
C LEU A 42 -6.23 -7.21 -0.17
N ARG A 43 -6.97 -8.26 0.20
CA ARG A 43 -8.10 -8.76 -0.59
C ARG A 43 -9.19 -7.70 -0.75
N ARG A 44 -9.53 -6.97 0.32
CA ARG A 44 -10.51 -5.88 0.27
C ARG A 44 -10.01 -4.70 -0.54
N GLY A 45 -8.74 -4.33 -0.40
CA GLY A 45 -8.12 -3.27 -1.19
C GLY A 45 -8.17 -3.58 -2.69
N LEU A 46 -7.83 -4.81 -3.08
CA LEU A 46 -7.88 -5.25 -4.47
C LEU A 46 -9.30 -5.38 -5.03
N ALA A 47 -10.30 -5.64 -4.18
CA ALA A 47 -11.71 -5.73 -4.57
C ALA A 47 -12.44 -4.38 -4.55
N SER A 48 -11.86 -3.35 -3.93
CA SER A 48 -12.40 -1.99 -3.95
C SER A 48 -12.18 -1.39 -5.33
N ASP A 49 -13.28 -1.01 -6.00
CA ASP A 49 -13.28 -0.29 -7.27
C ASP A 49 -12.43 0.99 -7.14
N GLY A 50 -11.24 1.01 -7.72
CA GLY A 50 -10.29 2.12 -7.59
C GLY A 50 -8.80 1.74 -7.65
N PHE A 51 -8.44 0.46 -7.51
CA PHE A 51 -7.07 0.04 -7.82
C PHE A 51 -6.91 -0.14 -9.33
N LEU A 52 -6.21 0.82 -9.95
CA LEU A 52 -5.68 0.65 -11.30
C LEU A 52 -4.91 -0.67 -11.33
N THR A 53 -5.45 -1.65 -12.03
CA THR A 53 -4.76 -2.91 -12.31
C THR A 53 -3.60 -2.55 -13.22
N ALA A 54 -2.46 -2.16 -12.64
CA ALA A 54 -1.25 -1.98 -13.42
C ALA A 54 -0.92 -3.32 -14.06
N GLY A 55 -0.85 -3.32 -15.39
CA GLY A 55 -0.28 -4.44 -16.13
C GLY A 55 1.11 -4.79 -15.56
N ALA A 56 1.48 -6.07 -15.61
CA ALA A 56 2.78 -6.53 -15.15
C ALA A 56 3.90 -5.68 -15.81
N GLY A 57 4.69 -4.97 -14.99
CA GLY A 57 5.78 -4.10 -15.45
C GLY A 57 5.68 -2.62 -15.04
N VAL A 58 4.59 -2.19 -14.41
CA VAL A 58 4.49 -0.81 -13.88
C VAL A 58 5.30 -0.70 -12.57
N LYS A 59 6.08 0.36 -12.45
CA LYS A 59 6.95 0.59 -11.29
C LYS A 59 6.11 1.09 -10.12
N SER A 60 6.38 0.59 -8.92
CA SER A 60 5.65 0.97 -7.70
C SER A 60 5.69 2.46 -7.37
N GLN A 61 6.65 3.21 -7.93
CA GLN A 61 6.76 4.66 -7.82
C GLN A 61 5.62 5.44 -8.52
N ASP A 62 4.90 4.78 -9.44
CA ASP A 62 3.79 5.40 -10.18
C ASP A 62 2.46 5.29 -9.40
N PHE A 63 2.45 4.54 -8.28
CA PHE A 63 1.33 4.44 -7.35
C PHE A 63 1.54 5.39 -6.16
N GLY A 64 1.15 6.65 -6.33
CA GLY A 64 1.10 7.63 -5.25
C GLY A 64 -0.32 7.85 -4.74
N VAL A 65 -0.56 7.63 -3.44
CA VAL A 65 -1.83 7.99 -2.77
C VAL A 65 -1.87 9.49 -2.41
N LEU A 66 -0.71 10.16 -2.47
CA LEU A 66 -0.60 11.61 -2.33
C LEU A 66 -0.58 12.23 -3.73
N ALA A 67 -1.60 13.04 -4.04
CA ALA A 67 -1.54 13.93 -5.18
C ALA A 67 -0.29 14.80 -5.03
N SER A 68 0.70 14.60 -5.90
CA SER A 68 1.82 15.52 -5.98
C SER A 68 1.30 16.79 -6.64
N GLU A 69 0.80 17.74 -5.84
CA GLU A 69 0.82 19.14 -6.23
C GLU A 69 2.28 19.61 -6.28
N ARG A 70 2.99 19.19 -7.32
CA ARG A 70 4.27 19.76 -7.73
C ARG A 70 4.28 19.99 -9.22
N ALA A 71 3.42 20.89 -9.67
CA ALA A 71 3.61 21.57 -10.95
C ALA A 71 2.89 22.91 -10.96
N SER A 72 3.33 23.87 -10.15
CA SER A 72 3.20 25.32 -10.44
C SER A 72 4.01 26.10 -9.43
N GLY A 73 5.14 26.64 -9.89
CA GLY A 73 6.11 27.33 -9.04
C GLY A 73 7.40 27.55 -9.79
N GLU A 74 7.28 28.20 -10.95
CA GLU A 74 8.36 28.81 -11.72
C GLU A 74 9.31 29.56 -10.78
N ASN A 75 10.60 29.22 -10.81
CA ASN A 75 11.62 30.02 -10.13
C ASN A 75 12.56 30.57 -11.21
N PRO A 76 12.43 31.86 -11.58
CA PRO A 76 13.24 32.46 -12.62
C PRO A 76 14.66 32.69 -12.12
N ASP A 77 15.60 32.31 -12.98
CA ASP A 77 16.92 32.94 -13.21
C ASP A 77 17.63 33.57 -11.99
N ARG A 78 18.66 32.87 -11.50
CA ARG A 78 19.68 33.44 -10.62
C ARG A 78 21.00 33.62 -11.37
N SER A 79 21.00 34.53 -12.34
CA SER A 79 22.22 35.21 -12.79
C SER A 79 22.80 36.05 -11.64
N LYS A 80 23.93 35.61 -11.08
CA LYS A 80 25.07 36.44 -10.64
C LYS A 80 26.21 35.53 -10.18
N ALA A 81 27.22 35.39 -11.03
CA ALA A 81 28.62 35.15 -10.69
C ALA A 81 29.46 35.96 -11.68
#